data_AF-A0A946H3Q3-F1
#
_entry.id   AF-A0A946H3Q3-F1
#
_cell.length_a   1.000
_cell.length_b   1.000
_cell.length_c   1.000
_cell.angle_alpha   90.00
_cell.angle_beta   90.00
_cell.angle_gamma   90.00
#
_symmetry.space_group_name_H-M   'P 1'
#
loop_
_entity.id
_entity.type
_entity.pdbx_description
1 polymer ?
#
loop_
_entity_poly.entity_id
_entity_poly.type
_entity_poly.pdbx_seq_one_letter_code
_entity_poly.pdbx_strand_id
1 'polypeptide(L)'
;MDDLFLLSEAQMRRIEPFFPLSHGIPRVDDRRVISGIVFVIKNGLRWRDAPVAYGPHKTIYNRFIRWSRMGIFNRIFAELAGQAGEPD
;
A
#
# COMPACT_ATOMS: atom_id res chain seq x y z
N MET A 1 3.44 -8.78 -19.86
CA MET A 1 4.18 -8.41 -18.65
C MET A 1 3.41 -7.26 -18.06
N ASP A 2 2.65 -7.50 -16.99
CA ASP A 2 1.97 -6.40 -16.30
C ASP A 2 3.05 -5.56 -15.63
N ASP A 3 3.17 -4.31 -16.04
CA ASP A 3 4.04 -3.35 -15.37
C ASP A 3 3.45 -3.10 -13.98
N LEU A 4 4.02 -3.76 -12.98
CA LEU A 4 3.53 -3.67 -11.61
C LEU A 4 3.82 -2.27 -11.12
N PHE A 5 2.77 -1.52 -10.84
CA PHE A 5 2.88 -0.34 -9.99
C PHE A 5 3.48 -0.76 -8.65
N LEU A 6 4.70 -0.32 -8.35
CA LEU A 6 5.34 -0.50 -7.06
C LEU A 6 5.75 0.87 -6.54
N LEU A 7 5.46 1.14 -5.26
CA LEU A 7 6.06 2.30 -4.60
C LEU A 7 7.58 2.20 -4.70
N SER A 8 8.25 3.32 -4.93
CA SER A 8 9.72 3.37 -4.88
C SER A 8 10.21 3.05 -3.47
N GLU A 9 11.48 2.64 -3.35
CA GLU A 9 12.09 2.44 -2.02
C GLU A 9 12.11 3.74 -1.20
N ALA A 10 12.32 4.87 -1.86
CA ALA A 10 12.29 6.18 -1.22
C ALA A 10 10.90 6.49 -0.64
N GLN A 11 9.83 6.31 -1.42
CA GLN A 11 8.46 6.44 -0.92
C GLN A 11 8.20 5.46 0.22
N MET A 12 8.62 4.20 0.06
CA MET A 12 8.41 3.17 1.09
C MET A 12 9.08 3.52 2.42
N ARG A 13 10.36 3.94 2.41
CA ARG A 13 11.08 4.33 3.63
C ARG A 13 10.39 5.48 4.38
N ARG A 14 9.78 6.42 3.65
CA ARG A 14 9.06 7.55 4.25
C ARG A 14 7.79 7.10 4.98
N ILE A 15 7.09 6.12 4.43
CA ILE A 15 5.81 5.65 4.98
C ILE A 15 5.95 4.47 5.95
N GLU A 16 7.11 3.80 5.94
CA GLU A 16 7.44 2.66 6.78
C GLU A 16 7.09 2.87 8.27
N PRO A 17 7.40 4.04 8.89
CA PRO A 17 7.09 4.29 10.30
C PRO A 17 5.60 4.29 10.66
N PHE A 18 4.70 4.45 9.69
CA PHE A 18 3.26 4.51 9.95
C PHE A 18 2.58 3.15 9.97
N PHE A 19 3.24 2.10 9.45
CA PHE A 19 2.71 0.75 9.57
C PHE A 19 2.77 0.29 11.03
N PRO A 20 1.84 -0.58 11.47
CA PRO A 20 1.88 -1.11 12.84
C PRO A 20 3.22 -1.84 13.08
N LEU A 21 3.52 -2.29 14.29
CA LEU A 21 4.65 -3.21 14.54
C LEU A 21 4.21 -4.68 14.45
N SER A 22 5.09 -5.56 13.96
CA SER A 22 4.76 -6.98 13.86
C SER A 22 5.01 -7.66 15.20
N HIS A 23 4.05 -8.43 15.68
CA HIS A 23 4.20 -9.15 16.95
C HIS A 23 4.76 -10.55 16.67
N GLY A 24 6.08 -10.63 16.43
CA GLY A 24 6.83 -11.90 16.32
C GLY A 24 6.70 -12.67 15.00
N ILE A 25 5.81 -12.28 14.08
CA ILE A 25 5.66 -12.92 12.76
C ILE A 25 6.26 -12.00 11.68
N PRO A 26 7.20 -12.46 10.84
CA PRO A 26 7.69 -11.68 9.69
C PRO A 26 6.52 -11.29 8.78
N ARG A 27 6.48 -10.03 8.34
CA ARG A 27 5.39 -9.58 7.48
C ARG A 27 5.58 -10.04 6.06
N VAL A 28 4.46 -10.38 5.44
CA VAL A 28 4.34 -10.32 3.97
C VAL A 28 4.77 -8.91 3.54
N ASP A 29 5.56 -8.83 2.48
CA ASP A 29 6.13 -7.60 1.90
C ASP A 29 5.10 -6.44 1.89
N ASP A 30 5.20 -5.55 2.88
CA ASP A 30 4.27 -4.42 3.06
C ASP A 30 4.31 -3.49 1.84
N ARG A 31 5.46 -3.39 1.14
CA ARG A 31 5.62 -2.61 -0.10
C ARG A 31 4.80 -3.21 -1.23
N ARG A 32 4.79 -4.53 -1.41
CA ARG A 32 3.90 -5.19 -2.39
C ARG A 32 2.43 -5.00 -2.06
N VAL A 33 2.05 -5.19 -0.80
CA VAL A 33 0.66 -5.08 -0.37
C VAL A 33 0.13 -3.66 -0.56
N ILE A 34 0.85 -2.64 -0.08
CA ILE A 34 0.41 -1.24 -0.25
C ILE A 34 0.35 -0.85 -1.72
N SER A 35 1.31 -1.31 -2.54
CA SER A 35 1.30 -1.04 -3.97
C SER A 35 0.12 -1.71 -4.68
N GLY A 36 -0.23 -2.94 -4.28
CA GLY A 36 -1.42 -3.63 -4.78
C GLY A 36 -2.72 -2.94 -4.38
N ILE A 37 -2.78 -2.40 -3.15
CA ILE A 37 -3.93 -1.59 -2.70
C ILE A 37 -4.07 -0.35 -3.59
N VAL A 38 -2.98 0.39 -3.81
CA VAL A 38 -3.00 1.60 -4.66
C VAL A 38 -3.39 1.24 -6.10
N PHE A 39 -2.85 0.15 -6.65
CA PHE A 39 -3.19 -0.31 -7.99
C PHE A 39 -4.69 -0.61 -8.13
N VAL A 40 -5.29 -1.35 -7.19
CA VAL A 40 -6.73 -1.67 -7.23
C VAL A 40 -7.57 -0.40 -7.17
N ILE A 41 -7.24 0.54 -6.27
CA ILE A 41 -8.01 1.78 -6.09
C ILE A 41 -7.86 2.69 -7.33
N LYS A 42 -6.63 2.88 -7.82
CA LYS A 42 -6.33 3.73 -8.98
C LYS A 42 -7.09 3.28 -10.25
N ASN A 43 -7.25 1.97 -10.42
CA ASN A 43 -7.89 1.38 -11.60
C ASN A 43 -9.37 1.02 -11.36
N GLY A 44 -9.93 1.25 -10.17
CA GLY A 44 -11.33 0.90 -9.85
C GLY A 44 -11.64 -0.60 -9.91
N LEU A 45 -10.65 -1.45 -9.64
CA LEU A 45 -10.78 -2.91 -9.77
C LEU A 45 -11.46 -3.55 -8.57
N ARG A 46 -11.98 -4.77 -8.76
CA ARG A 46 -12.32 -5.63 -7.61
C ARG A 46 -11.03 -6.17 -7.01
N TRP A 47 -10.99 -6.36 -5.69
CA TRP A 47 -9.82 -6.92 -5.01
C TRP A 47 -9.35 -8.26 -5.59
N ARG A 48 -10.28 -9.10 -6.06
CA ARG A 48 -9.98 -10.41 -6.67
C ARG A 48 -9.25 -10.31 -8.01
N ASP A 49 -9.36 -9.17 -8.67
CA ASP A 49 -8.77 -8.91 -9.99
C ASP A 49 -7.38 -8.25 -9.85
N ALA A 50 -6.89 -8.05 -8.62
CA ALA A 50 -5.53 -7.59 -8.38
C ALA A 50 -4.51 -8.62 -8.91
N PRO A 51 -3.45 -8.18 -9.62
CA PRO A 51 -2.38 -9.07 -10.05
C PRO A 51 -1.81 -9.90 -8.90
N VAL A 52 -1.64 -11.21 -9.13
CA VAL A 52 -1.16 -12.17 -8.13
C VAL A 52 0.24 -11.80 -7.59
N ALA A 53 1.01 -11.04 -8.37
CA ALA A 53 2.33 -10.55 -7.95
C ALA A 53 2.29 -9.61 -6.73
N TYR A 54 1.15 -8.95 -6.46
CA TYR A 54 0.94 -8.17 -5.24
C TYR A 54 0.64 -9.03 -4.01
N GLY A 55 0.40 -10.33 -4.21
CA GLY A 55 0.02 -11.28 -3.19
C GLY A 55 -1.47 -11.65 -3.23
N PRO A 56 -1.91 -12.50 -2.29
CA PRO A 56 -3.29 -12.98 -2.29
C PRO A 56 -4.29 -11.83 -2.10
N HIS A 57 -5.32 -11.77 -2.95
CA HIS A 57 -6.35 -10.71 -2.89
C HIS A 57 -7.00 -10.55 -1.50
N LYS A 58 -7.18 -11.65 -0.76
CA LYS A 58 -7.69 -11.61 0.62
C LYS A 58 -6.73 -10.86 1.56
N THR A 59 -5.43 -11.04 1.40
CA THR A 59 -4.41 -10.33 2.18
C THR A 59 -4.45 -8.83 1.89
N ILE A 60 -4.54 -8.45 0.61
CA ILE A 60 -4.66 -7.05 0.17
C ILE A 60 -5.90 -6.41 0.80
N TYR A 61 -7.07 -7.04 0.65
CA TYR A 61 -8.32 -6.55 1.22
C TYR A 61 -8.28 -6.43 2.76
N ASN A 62 -7.82 -7.47 3.45
CA ASN A 62 -7.75 -7.46 4.91
C ASN A 62 -6.80 -6.36 5.44
N ARG A 63 -5.69 -6.14 4.74
CA ARG A 63 -4.73 -5.09 5.05
C ARG A 63 -5.32 -3.71 4.79
N PHE A 64 -6.01 -3.51 3.67
CA PHE A 64 -6.75 -2.29 3.40
C PHE A 64 -7.74 -1.98 4.54
N ILE A 65 -8.63 -2.91 4.91
CA ILE A 65 -9.60 -2.67 5.98
C ILE A 65 -8.92 -2.35 7.32
N ARG A 66 -7.91 -3.13 7.69
CA ARG A 66 -7.19 -2.93 8.96
C ARG A 66 -6.49 -1.57 8.99
N TRP A 67 -5.77 -1.22 7.94
CA TRP A 67 -5.02 0.04 7.87
C TRP A 67 -5.93 1.26 7.75
N SER A 68 -7.05 1.15 7.05
CA SER A 68 -8.10 2.19 7.02
C SER A 68 -8.67 2.46 8.39
N ARG A 69 -9.03 1.42 9.15
CA ARG A 69 -9.55 1.57 10.52
C ARG A 69 -8.52 2.18 11.49
N MET A 70 -7.24 1.98 11.24
CA MET A 70 -6.15 2.56 12.02
C MET A 70 -5.76 3.98 11.57
N GLY A 71 -6.38 4.51 10.51
CA GLY A 71 -6.05 5.83 9.96
C GLY A 71 -4.68 5.91 9.29
N ILE A 72 -4.09 4.76 8.92
CA ILE A 72 -2.72 4.71 8.35
C ILE A 72 -2.67 5.43 7.00
N PHE A 73 -3.68 5.26 6.16
CA PHE A 73 -3.73 5.93 4.85
C PHE A 73 -3.74 7.46 4.98
N ASN A 74 -4.37 8.01 6.01
CA ASN A 74 -4.36 9.46 6.26
C ASN A 74 -2.96 9.96 6.60
N ARG A 75 -2.19 9.20 7.40
CA ARG A 75 -0.80 9.52 7.74
C ARG A 75 0.12 9.41 6.53
N ILE A 76 -0.04 8.33 5.75
CA ILE A 76 0.68 8.12 4.49
C ILE A 76 0.42 9.26 3.51
N PHE A 77 -0.85 9.63 3.33
CA PHE A 77 -1.24 10.71 2.43
C PHE A 77 -0.66 12.05 2.88
N ALA A 78 -0.78 12.38 4.17
CA ALA A 78 -0.20 13.61 4.72
C ALA A 78 1.32 13.67 4.51
N GLU A 79 2.03 12.57 4.75
CA GLU A 79 3.48 12.48 4.52
C GLU A 79 3.83 12.66 3.04
N LEU A 80 3.19 11.92 2.14
CA LEU A 80 3.53 11.94 0.72
C LEU A 80 3.09 13.25 0.04
N ALA A 81 1.90 13.78 0.38
CA ALA A 81 1.35 14.99 -0.21
C ALA A 81 1.92 16.28 0.40
N GLY A 82 2.37 16.26 1.66
CA GLY A 82 3.00 17.41 2.31
C GLY A 82 4.32 17.85 1.67
N GLN A 83 4.86 17.07 0.73
CA GLN A 83 6.02 17.42 -0.11
C GLN A 83 5.71 17.43 -1.61
N ALA A 84 4.46 17.22 -2.01
CA ALA A 84 4.05 17.45 -3.39
C ALA A 84 4.03 18.97 -3.62
N GLY A 85 5.19 19.53 -3.95
CA GLY A 85 5.22 20.65 -4.90
C GLY A 85 4.40 20.25 -6.11
N GLU A 86 3.70 21.22 -6.68
CA GLU A 86 2.61 21.07 -7.66
C GLU A 86 2.76 19.85 -8.58
N PRO A 87 1.68 19.08 -8.80
CA PRO A 87 1.72 18.03 -9.82
C PRO A 87 1.96 18.68 -11.18
N ASP A 88 2.94 18.16 -11.93
CA ASP A 88 3.14 18.46 -13.36
C ASP A 88 1.85 18.23 -14.18
#